data_AF-A0A3M0VZ58-F1
#
_entry.id   AF-A0A3M0VZ58-F1
#
_cell.length_a   1.000
_cell.length_b   1.000
_cell.length_c   1.000
_cell.angle_alpha   90.00
_cell.angle_beta   90.00
_cell.angle_gamma   90.00
#
_symmetry.space_group_name_H-M   'P 1'
#
loop_
_entity.id
_entity.type
_entity.pdbx_description
1 polymer ?
#
loop_
_entity_poly.entity_id
_entity_poly.type
_entity_poly.pdbx_seq_one_letter_code
_entity_poly.pdbx_strand_id
1 'polypeptide(L)'
;MAQDRLDWTEIGSASCPFNASVCLNTGIDANVRLETPFIPVSDLGINAATKLQMKRSLTCSVLNTEAFQEPAKQGLEDVEFTLVFGTHENYEYDVRDLSTVAPGYRLTTIPQTASNPPALDSRLRVPGGFVTVVLLQAPGVYFPKSVNDPMFSAHQAHIFPTSGLRWAADNVVGVAGCVDQYLICNNATGGCSSWASPEDLLTVTVSDNAPLIKSAADQRALDMLQYVLTSTSLQYTITGRGSSALAAQRALQSQNQERLSPRPWKEEVNTWFGVSLAKLQMSVLSIAYPTPFLSTDAFAAFPASSYTDQLCKMIKSREGGYTNLHWPGFIATLVVSCVVGAA
;
A
#
# COMPACT_ATOMS: atom_id res chain seq x y z
N MET A 1 -14.35 0.49 17.53
CA MET A 1 -14.53 -0.90 17.02
C MET A 1 -14.05 -0.85 15.60
N ALA A 2 -13.34 -1.88 15.11
CA ALA A 2 -12.86 -1.86 13.73
C ALA A 2 -14.04 -1.73 12.74
N GLN A 3 -13.93 -0.82 11.76
CA GLN A 3 -14.92 -0.70 10.68
C GLN A 3 -14.76 -1.85 9.67
N ASP A 4 -15.81 -2.22 8.95
CA ASP A 4 -15.75 -3.30 7.96
C ASP A 4 -14.93 -2.91 6.70
N ARG A 5 -14.88 -1.61 6.39
CA ARG A 5 -14.08 -1.04 5.30
C ARG A 5 -13.73 0.41 5.62
N LEU A 6 -12.48 0.80 5.38
CA LEU A 6 -12.06 2.19 5.40
C LEU A 6 -12.37 2.85 4.05
N ASP A 7 -12.96 4.05 4.11
CA ASP A 7 -13.23 4.86 2.93
C ASP A 7 -11.99 5.64 2.49
N TRP A 8 -11.95 5.99 1.21
CA TRP A 8 -10.97 6.91 0.65
C TRP A 8 -11.55 7.65 -0.55
N THR A 9 -10.88 8.72 -0.92
CA THR A 9 -11.23 9.54 -2.07
C THR A 9 -10.02 9.74 -2.95
N GLU A 10 -10.28 9.94 -4.23
CA GLU A 10 -9.28 10.38 -5.17
C GLU A 10 -9.31 11.90 -5.33
N ILE A 11 -8.14 12.52 -5.32
CA ILE A 11 -7.98 13.96 -5.52
C ILE A 11 -7.84 14.21 -7.02
N GLY A 12 -8.86 14.81 -7.65
CA GLY A 12 -9.06 14.88 -9.11
C GLY A 12 -8.06 15.70 -9.95
N SER A 13 -6.89 16.06 -9.40
CA SER A 13 -5.84 16.81 -10.09
C SER A 13 -4.49 16.63 -9.39
N ALA A 14 -4.04 15.38 -9.23
CA ALA A 14 -2.76 15.10 -8.60
C ALA A 14 -1.60 15.59 -9.50
N SER A 15 -0.66 16.33 -8.92
CA SER A 15 0.62 16.61 -9.56
C SER A 15 1.59 15.45 -9.31
N CYS A 16 2.58 15.30 -10.18
CA CYS A 16 3.68 14.40 -9.89
C CYS A 16 4.41 14.84 -8.61
N PRO A 17 4.67 13.94 -7.65
CA PRO A 17 5.33 14.29 -6.39
C PRO A 17 6.86 14.38 -6.52
N PHE A 18 7.41 13.99 -7.68
CA PHE A 18 8.85 13.92 -7.94
C PHE A 18 9.33 15.13 -8.73
N ASN A 19 10.64 15.18 -8.99
CA ASN A 19 11.21 16.17 -9.89
C ASN A 19 10.55 16.07 -11.28
N ALA A 20 10.17 17.21 -11.86
CA ALA A 20 9.49 17.27 -13.15
C ALA A 20 10.28 16.57 -14.28
N SER A 21 11.61 16.45 -14.19
CA SER A 21 12.44 15.78 -15.20
C SER A 21 12.25 14.26 -15.26
N VAL A 22 11.70 13.64 -14.20
CA VAL A 22 11.53 12.18 -14.13
C VAL A 22 10.08 11.73 -14.26
N CYS A 23 9.13 12.66 -14.22
CA CYS A 23 7.72 12.36 -14.38
C CYS A 23 7.37 12.22 -15.86
N LEU A 24 6.47 11.29 -16.18
CA LEU A 24 5.95 11.17 -17.53
C LEU A 24 4.96 12.33 -17.79
N ASN A 25 5.28 13.21 -18.75
CA ASN A 25 4.50 14.39 -19.07
C ASN A 25 3.28 14.09 -19.97
N THR A 26 2.50 13.05 -19.68
CA THR A 26 1.41 12.54 -20.54
C THR A 26 0.00 12.87 -20.05
N GLY A 27 -0.16 13.79 -19.10
CA GLY A 27 -1.46 14.37 -18.72
C GLY A 27 -1.96 13.99 -17.32
N ILE A 28 -3.23 14.32 -17.03
CA ILE A 28 -3.84 14.26 -15.68
C ILE A 28 -3.95 12.83 -15.16
N ASP A 29 -4.14 11.82 -16.04
CA ASP A 29 -4.35 10.43 -15.62
C ASP A 29 -3.04 9.67 -15.29
N ALA A 30 -1.85 10.25 -15.55
CA ALA A 30 -0.56 9.65 -15.15
C ALA A 30 -0.31 9.73 -13.64
N ASN A 31 -0.95 10.69 -12.98
CA ASN A 31 -0.76 10.98 -11.56
C ASN A 31 -2.06 10.66 -10.80
N VAL A 32 -1.95 9.84 -9.75
CA VAL A 32 -3.08 9.42 -8.93
C VAL A 32 -2.77 9.73 -7.48
N ARG A 33 -3.63 10.49 -6.81
CA ARG A 33 -3.54 10.75 -5.37
C ARG A 33 -4.79 10.25 -4.68
N LEU A 34 -4.61 9.33 -3.76
CA LEU A 34 -5.65 8.75 -2.93
C LEU A 34 -5.44 9.17 -1.49
N GLU A 35 -6.51 9.57 -0.81
CA GLU A 35 -6.47 9.97 0.59
C GLU A 35 -7.65 9.40 1.36
N THR A 36 -7.37 8.96 2.59
CA THR A 36 -8.41 8.62 3.55
C THR A 36 -8.98 9.90 4.17
N PRO A 37 -10.20 9.89 4.72
CA PRO A 37 -10.56 10.83 5.78
C PRO A 37 -9.68 10.58 7.02
N PHE A 38 -9.85 11.39 8.07
CA PHE A 38 -9.26 11.05 9.36
C PHE A 38 -9.88 9.75 9.89
N ILE A 39 -9.02 8.79 10.20
CA ILE A 39 -9.37 7.48 10.74
C ILE A 39 -9.01 7.49 12.23
N PRO A 40 -10.00 7.49 13.13
CA PRO A 40 -9.75 7.28 14.55
C PRO A 40 -9.03 5.95 14.78
N VAL A 41 -8.06 5.88 15.68
CA VAL A 41 -7.36 4.60 15.95
C VAL A 41 -8.29 3.51 16.50
N SER A 42 -9.43 3.91 17.08
CA SER A 42 -10.51 3.00 17.49
C SER A 42 -11.16 2.24 16.34
N ASP A 43 -11.11 2.80 15.12
CA ASP A 43 -11.70 2.27 13.90
C ASP A 43 -10.75 1.29 13.20
N LEU A 44 -9.49 1.27 13.65
CA LEU A 44 -8.51 0.23 13.37
C LEU A 44 -8.51 -0.89 14.42
N GLY A 45 -9.33 -0.76 15.47
CA GLY A 45 -9.41 -1.73 16.55
C GLY A 45 -8.58 -1.41 17.80
N ILE A 46 -7.88 -0.26 17.84
CA ILE A 46 -7.10 0.19 19.01
C ILE A 46 -8.03 0.85 20.04
N ASN A 47 -8.40 0.07 21.05
CA ASN A 47 -9.21 0.46 22.20
C ASN A 47 -8.32 0.99 23.35
N ALA A 48 -7.81 2.21 23.18
CA ALA A 48 -7.15 2.98 24.25
C ALA A 48 -7.98 4.21 24.64
N ALA A 49 -7.70 4.76 25.82
CA ALA A 49 -8.19 6.09 26.22
C ALA A 49 -7.42 7.21 25.48
N THR A 50 -7.45 7.17 24.15
CA THR A 50 -6.75 8.09 23.25
C THR A 50 -7.74 8.75 22.29
N LYS A 51 -7.38 9.92 21.78
CA LYS A 51 -8.08 10.63 20.69
C LYS A 51 -7.19 10.78 19.46
N LEU A 52 -6.22 9.89 19.31
CA LEU A 52 -5.41 9.81 18.12
C LEU A 52 -6.26 9.39 16.91
N GLN A 53 -5.96 10.05 15.79
CA GLN A 53 -6.51 9.75 14.49
C GLN A 53 -5.40 9.91 13.46
N MET A 54 -5.48 9.13 12.40
CA MET A 54 -4.51 9.17 11.31
C MET A 54 -5.18 9.50 9.98
N LYS A 55 -4.42 10.10 9.08
CA LYS A 55 -4.75 10.21 7.67
C LYS A 55 -3.65 9.54 6.87
N ARG A 56 -4.03 8.80 5.83
CA ARG A 56 -3.09 8.18 4.90
C ARG A 56 -3.28 8.77 3.52
N SER A 57 -2.18 9.02 2.84
CA SER A 57 -2.18 9.35 1.41
C SER A 57 -1.23 8.46 0.63
N LEU A 58 -1.62 8.12 -0.59
CA LEU A 58 -0.75 7.50 -1.60
C LEU A 58 -0.76 8.39 -2.84
N THR A 59 0.40 8.88 -3.25
CA THR A 59 0.55 9.61 -4.52
C THR A 59 1.44 8.80 -5.46
N CYS A 60 0.91 8.39 -6.60
CA CYS A 60 1.61 7.59 -7.61
C CYS A 60 1.67 8.34 -8.94
N SER A 61 2.79 8.23 -9.63
CA SER A 61 3.04 8.84 -10.93
C SER A 61 3.80 7.90 -11.82
N VAL A 62 3.37 7.75 -13.07
CA VAL A 62 4.17 7.09 -14.10
C VAL A 62 5.41 7.94 -14.38
N LEU A 63 6.58 7.30 -14.44
CA LEU A 63 7.87 7.93 -14.62
C LEU A 63 8.31 7.82 -16.08
N ASN A 64 9.18 8.75 -16.50
CA ASN A 64 9.90 8.61 -17.75
C ASN A 64 11.01 7.57 -17.57
N THR A 65 10.79 6.36 -18.10
CA THR A 65 11.74 5.24 -18.03
C THR A 65 13.12 5.60 -18.56
N GLU A 66 13.20 6.39 -19.65
CA GLU A 66 14.47 6.81 -20.25
C GLU A 66 15.34 7.64 -19.31
N ALA A 67 14.75 8.36 -18.35
CA ALA A 67 15.47 9.19 -17.39
C ALA A 67 16.32 8.40 -16.37
N PHE A 68 16.14 7.08 -16.34
CA PHE A 68 16.82 6.13 -15.46
C PHE A 68 17.54 5.01 -16.22
N GLN A 69 17.53 5.05 -17.55
CA GLN A 69 18.09 4.00 -18.38
C GLN A 69 19.61 4.18 -18.51
N GLU A 70 20.34 3.13 -18.17
CA GLU A 70 21.78 3.00 -18.37
C GLU A 70 22.06 1.80 -19.30
N PRO A 71 23.19 1.79 -20.03
CA PRO A 71 23.61 0.63 -20.80
C PRO A 71 23.69 -0.62 -19.92
N ALA A 72 23.35 -1.78 -20.49
CA ALA A 72 23.49 -3.06 -19.80
C ALA A 72 24.92 -3.24 -19.25
N LYS A 73 25.03 -3.73 -18.01
CA LYS A 73 26.33 -4.01 -17.39
C LYS A 73 27.09 -5.06 -18.20
N GLN A 74 28.41 -4.89 -18.30
CA GLN A 74 29.27 -5.84 -19.01
C GLN A 74 29.19 -7.25 -18.39
N GLY A 75 29.08 -8.27 -19.24
CA GLY A 75 29.04 -9.67 -18.82
C GLY A 75 27.64 -10.21 -18.48
N LEU A 76 26.59 -9.40 -18.63
CA LEU A 76 25.21 -9.88 -18.54
C LEU A 76 24.70 -10.29 -19.93
N GLU A 77 24.39 -11.58 -20.09
CA GLU A 77 23.68 -12.08 -21.27
C GLU A 77 22.20 -11.69 -21.20
N ASP A 78 21.56 -11.44 -22.34
CA ASP A 78 20.12 -11.17 -22.49
C ASP A 78 19.57 -10.01 -21.64
N VAL A 79 20.38 -8.97 -21.39
CA VAL A 79 19.93 -7.70 -20.79
C VAL A 79 19.93 -6.63 -21.87
N GLU A 80 18.77 -6.01 -22.10
CA GLU A 80 18.67 -4.90 -23.06
C GLU A 80 19.28 -3.62 -22.50
N PHE A 81 18.95 -3.30 -21.25
CA PHE A 81 19.46 -2.15 -20.51
C PHE A 81 19.19 -2.33 -19.01
N THR A 82 19.83 -1.50 -18.19
CA THR A 82 19.62 -1.49 -16.73
C THR A 82 18.94 -0.19 -16.34
N LEU A 83 17.89 -0.27 -15.52
CA LEU A 83 17.28 0.91 -14.90
C LEU A 83 17.96 1.19 -13.56
N VAL A 84 18.41 2.42 -13.35
CA VAL A 84 19.17 2.82 -12.16
C VAL A 84 18.42 3.93 -11.41
N PHE A 85 17.84 3.58 -10.27
CA PHE A 85 17.07 4.49 -9.42
C PHE A 85 17.86 5.01 -8.22
N GLY A 86 19.16 4.77 -8.17
CA GLY A 86 20.00 5.11 -7.02
C GLY A 86 21.47 4.74 -7.20
N THR A 87 22.27 4.97 -6.17
CA THR A 87 23.74 4.77 -6.20
C THR A 87 24.17 3.38 -5.74
N HIS A 88 23.24 2.49 -5.41
CA HIS A 88 23.52 1.15 -4.90
C HIS A 88 22.79 0.12 -5.75
N GLU A 89 23.37 -1.08 -5.93
CA GLU A 89 22.81 -2.18 -6.74
C GLU A 89 21.36 -2.58 -6.37
N ASN A 90 20.93 -2.33 -5.13
CA ASN A 90 19.56 -2.59 -4.69
C ASN A 90 18.52 -1.68 -5.37
N TYR A 91 18.97 -0.60 -6.03
CA TYR A 91 18.14 0.33 -6.79
C TYR A 91 18.26 0.13 -8.28
N GLU A 92 18.82 -0.99 -8.71
CA GLU A 92 18.96 -1.33 -10.11
C GLU A 92 17.99 -2.42 -10.53
N TYR A 93 17.61 -2.40 -11.81
CA TYR A 93 16.77 -3.43 -12.41
C TYR A 93 17.21 -3.71 -13.84
N ASP A 94 17.70 -4.91 -14.08
CA ASP A 94 18.07 -5.36 -15.43
C ASP A 94 16.81 -5.71 -16.24
N VAL A 95 16.60 -4.97 -17.32
CA VAL A 95 15.46 -5.16 -18.21
C VAL A 95 15.80 -6.22 -19.25
N ARG A 96 14.92 -7.22 -19.34
CA ARG A 96 15.05 -8.38 -20.21
C ARG A 96 13.74 -8.57 -20.97
N ASP A 97 13.82 -8.89 -22.26
CA ASP A 97 12.66 -9.45 -22.95
C ASP A 97 12.47 -10.91 -22.53
N LEU A 98 11.32 -11.18 -21.94
CA LEU A 98 10.97 -12.48 -21.36
C LEU A 98 9.79 -13.10 -22.12
N SER A 99 9.44 -12.56 -23.28
CA SER A 99 8.30 -12.96 -24.12
C SER A 99 8.31 -14.45 -24.47
N THR A 100 9.48 -15.04 -24.65
CA THR A 100 9.66 -16.46 -25.01
C THR A 100 9.88 -17.39 -23.83
N VAL A 101 10.35 -16.87 -22.69
CA VAL A 101 10.77 -17.67 -21.52
C VAL A 101 9.69 -17.71 -20.44
N ALA A 102 9.11 -16.55 -20.12
CA ALA A 102 8.16 -16.40 -19.03
C ALA A 102 7.13 -15.31 -19.36
N PRO A 103 6.24 -15.55 -20.34
CA PRO A 103 5.24 -14.59 -20.77
C PRO A 103 4.15 -14.37 -19.72
N GLY A 104 3.52 -13.20 -19.74
CA GLY A 104 2.56 -12.73 -18.75
C GLY A 104 3.08 -11.54 -17.96
N TYR A 105 2.22 -10.90 -17.16
CA TYR A 105 2.67 -9.75 -16.38
C TYR A 105 3.74 -10.12 -15.35
N ARG A 106 4.65 -9.18 -15.12
CA ARG A 106 5.59 -9.18 -14.00
C ARG A 106 5.51 -7.84 -13.31
N LEU A 107 5.35 -7.87 -12.00
CA LEU A 107 5.31 -6.68 -11.16
C LEU A 107 6.42 -6.80 -10.12
N THR A 108 7.33 -5.84 -10.14
CA THR A 108 8.47 -5.75 -9.22
C THR A 108 8.46 -4.38 -8.56
N THR A 109 8.97 -4.31 -7.34
CA THR A 109 9.07 -3.04 -6.62
C THR A 109 10.46 -2.85 -6.03
N ILE A 110 10.92 -1.60 -6.04
CA ILE A 110 12.17 -1.16 -5.43
C ILE A 110 11.80 -0.10 -4.39
N PRO A 111 11.89 -0.41 -3.08
CA PRO A 111 11.55 0.54 -2.04
C PRO A 111 12.71 1.49 -1.77
N GLN A 112 12.38 2.68 -1.27
CA GLN A 112 13.31 3.48 -0.51
C GLN A 112 13.75 2.70 0.73
N THR A 113 15.06 2.60 0.92
CA THR A 113 15.66 2.06 2.14
C THR A 113 16.20 3.21 2.99
N ALA A 114 16.11 3.08 4.31
CA ALA A 114 16.58 4.09 5.27
C ALA A 114 18.11 4.18 5.40
N SER A 115 18.89 3.74 4.40
CA SER A 115 20.36 3.78 4.48
C SER A 115 20.87 5.22 4.46
N ASN A 116 21.93 5.50 5.22
CA ASN A 116 22.62 6.79 5.25
C ASN A 116 24.06 6.63 4.68
N PRO A 117 24.44 7.33 3.59
CA PRO A 117 23.65 8.31 2.84
C PRO A 117 22.47 7.69 2.08
N PRO A 118 21.41 8.46 1.78
CA PRO A 118 20.28 7.93 1.04
C PRO A 118 20.77 7.53 -0.35
N ALA A 119 20.56 6.27 -0.71
CA ALA A 119 21.03 5.71 -1.97
C ALA A 119 20.03 5.93 -3.12
N LEU A 120 18.76 6.20 -2.85
CA LEU A 120 17.75 6.53 -3.86
C LEU A 120 18.09 7.83 -4.60
N ASP A 121 17.85 7.92 -5.91
CA ASP A 121 18.03 9.12 -6.72
C ASP A 121 17.31 10.33 -6.08
N SER A 122 18.04 11.43 -5.93
CA SER A 122 17.52 12.69 -5.39
C SER A 122 16.25 13.20 -6.08
N ARG A 123 16.08 12.92 -7.38
CA ARG A 123 14.91 13.30 -8.19
C ARG A 123 13.63 12.57 -7.77
N LEU A 124 13.76 11.42 -7.11
CA LEU A 124 12.66 10.60 -6.60
C LEU A 124 12.37 10.82 -5.11
N ARG A 125 13.20 11.57 -4.39
CA ARG A 125 13.03 11.76 -2.95
C ARG A 125 11.91 12.75 -2.66
N VAL A 126 11.04 12.40 -1.73
CA VAL A 126 9.97 13.26 -1.23
C VAL A 126 10.10 13.41 0.29
N PRO A 127 10.23 14.63 0.83
CA PRO A 127 10.30 14.85 2.27
C PRO A 127 9.08 14.25 3.00
N GLY A 128 9.33 13.48 4.07
CA GLY A 128 8.25 12.83 4.82
C GLY A 128 7.45 11.83 3.98
N GLY A 129 8.08 11.18 3.00
CA GLY A 129 7.45 10.18 2.15
C GLY A 129 8.27 8.91 2.03
N PHE A 130 7.59 7.77 2.04
CA PHE A 130 8.19 6.48 1.74
C PHE A 130 8.00 6.16 0.27
N VAL A 131 9.07 6.26 -0.51
CA VAL A 131 9.02 6.09 -1.96
C VAL A 131 9.12 4.61 -2.32
N THR A 132 8.29 4.16 -3.26
CA THR A 132 8.36 2.83 -3.87
C THR A 132 8.33 3.00 -5.38
N VAL A 133 9.36 2.53 -6.06
CA VAL A 133 9.36 2.38 -7.52
C VAL A 133 8.67 1.08 -7.87
N VAL A 134 7.74 1.12 -8.82
CA VAL A 134 6.95 -0.01 -9.30
C VAL A 134 7.29 -0.23 -10.77
N LEU A 135 7.72 -1.44 -11.12
CA LEU A 135 8.08 -1.84 -12.46
C LEU A 135 7.08 -2.88 -12.96
N LEU A 136 6.43 -2.57 -14.08
CA LEU A 136 5.47 -3.44 -14.75
C LEU A 136 6.05 -3.90 -16.08
N GLN A 137 6.28 -5.19 -16.25
CA GLN A 137 6.52 -5.79 -17.56
C GLN A 137 5.29 -6.58 -18.01
N ALA A 138 5.06 -6.62 -19.32
CA ALA A 138 4.00 -7.41 -19.93
C ALA A 138 4.53 -8.31 -21.08
N PRO A 139 5.61 -9.09 -20.86
CA PRO A 139 6.24 -9.89 -21.91
C PRO A 139 5.24 -10.84 -22.55
N GLY A 140 5.12 -10.79 -23.87
CA GLY A 140 4.21 -11.64 -24.63
C GLY A 140 2.72 -11.47 -24.28
N VAL A 141 2.33 -10.38 -23.60
CA VAL A 141 0.91 -10.06 -23.35
C VAL A 141 0.35 -9.24 -24.51
N TYR A 142 -0.81 -9.64 -25.00
CA TYR A 142 -1.46 -9.01 -26.14
C TYR A 142 -2.87 -8.51 -25.80
N PHE A 143 -3.21 -7.35 -26.33
CA PHE A 143 -4.48 -6.69 -26.14
C PHE A 143 -5.37 -6.85 -27.39
N PRO A 144 -6.69 -6.92 -27.25
CA PRO A 144 -7.65 -7.00 -28.36
C PRO A 144 -7.98 -5.64 -28.97
N LYS A 145 -7.48 -4.54 -28.40
CA LYS A 145 -7.56 -3.16 -28.89
C LYS A 145 -6.31 -2.41 -28.46
N SER A 146 -5.97 -1.32 -29.15
CA SER A 146 -4.93 -0.41 -28.68
C SER A 146 -5.30 0.20 -27.33
N VAL A 147 -4.32 0.40 -26.45
CA VAL A 147 -4.52 0.89 -25.09
C VAL A 147 -3.79 2.22 -24.91
N ASN A 148 -4.56 3.29 -24.73
CA ASN A 148 -4.05 4.62 -24.37
C ASN A 148 -4.06 4.76 -22.84
N ASP A 149 -3.05 4.21 -22.17
CA ASP A 149 -2.85 4.32 -20.72
C ASP A 149 -1.36 4.57 -20.45
N PRO A 150 -1.00 5.43 -19.48
CA PRO A 150 0.40 5.78 -19.27
C PRO A 150 1.27 4.61 -18.80
N MET A 151 0.71 3.61 -18.11
CA MET A 151 1.44 2.44 -17.62
C MET A 151 1.25 1.22 -18.53
N PHE A 152 0.04 1.01 -19.06
CA PHE A 152 -0.34 -0.14 -19.89
C PHE A 152 -0.35 0.16 -21.40
N SER A 153 0.35 1.22 -21.82
CA SER A 153 0.36 1.70 -23.20
C SER A 153 0.66 0.58 -24.19
N ALA A 154 -0.22 0.38 -25.18
CA ALA A 154 -0.10 -0.69 -26.15
C ALA A 154 -0.65 -0.28 -27.52
N HIS A 155 0.26 0.02 -28.44
CA HIS A 155 -0.05 0.47 -29.81
C HIS A 155 0.69 -0.33 -30.88
N GLN A 156 1.58 -1.24 -30.49
CA GLN A 156 2.34 -2.07 -31.42
C GLN A 156 1.46 -3.17 -32.03
N ALA A 157 1.11 -3.04 -33.32
CA ALA A 157 0.23 -3.97 -34.00
C ALA A 157 0.94 -5.29 -34.38
N HIS A 158 0.35 -6.42 -33.99
CA HIS A 158 0.79 -7.77 -34.36
C HIS A 158 -0.36 -8.56 -34.98
N ILE A 159 -0.12 -9.21 -36.12
CA ILE A 159 -1.11 -10.04 -36.80
C ILE A 159 -0.81 -11.51 -36.51
N PHE A 160 -1.73 -12.17 -35.82
CA PHE A 160 -1.66 -13.62 -35.59
C PHE A 160 -2.52 -14.37 -36.59
N PRO A 161 -2.04 -15.51 -37.15
CA PRO A 161 -2.80 -16.28 -38.13
C PRO A 161 -4.19 -16.75 -37.65
N THR A 162 -4.35 -17.02 -36.35
CA THR A 162 -5.58 -17.60 -35.77
C THR A 162 -6.43 -16.59 -35.01
N SER A 163 -5.81 -15.67 -34.25
CA SER A 163 -6.49 -14.73 -33.37
C SER A 163 -6.63 -13.31 -33.95
N GLY A 164 -6.11 -13.07 -35.15
CA GLY A 164 -6.20 -11.81 -35.88
C GLY A 164 -5.25 -10.73 -35.35
N LEU A 165 -5.64 -9.47 -35.58
CA LEU A 165 -4.89 -8.29 -35.11
C LEU A 165 -4.95 -8.18 -33.59
N ARG A 166 -3.78 -8.00 -32.99
CA ARG A 166 -3.58 -7.76 -31.56
C ARG A 166 -2.59 -6.61 -31.37
N TRP A 167 -2.56 -6.05 -30.17
CA TRP A 167 -1.65 -4.97 -29.81
C TRP A 167 -0.71 -5.45 -28.70
N ALA A 168 0.57 -5.13 -28.79
CA ALA A 168 1.57 -5.36 -27.75
C ALA A 168 1.93 -4.04 -27.07
N ALA A 169 2.52 -4.14 -25.87
CA ALA A 169 2.95 -3.00 -25.10
C ALA A 169 3.99 -2.15 -25.86
N ASP A 170 3.95 -0.84 -25.66
CA ASP A 170 4.88 0.08 -26.32
C ASP A 170 6.30 -0.01 -25.78
N ASN A 171 6.42 -0.31 -24.48
CA ASN A 171 7.68 -0.40 -23.76
C ASN A 171 7.84 -1.79 -23.14
N VAL A 172 9.08 -2.30 -23.06
CA VAL A 172 9.40 -3.58 -22.40
C VAL A 172 9.10 -3.54 -20.89
N VAL A 173 9.22 -2.35 -20.30
CA VAL A 173 8.87 -2.08 -18.89
C VAL A 173 8.24 -0.70 -18.73
N GLY A 174 7.10 -0.64 -18.05
CA GLY A 174 6.51 0.58 -17.53
C GLY A 174 6.99 0.83 -16.10
N VAL A 175 7.25 2.09 -15.75
CA VAL A 175 7.79 2.47 -14.45
C VAL A 175 6.88 3.52 -13.80
N ALA A 176 6.57 3.34 -12.52
CA ALA A 176 5.93 4.36 -11.70
C ALA A 176 6.69 4.55 -10.39
N GLY A 177 6.61 5.76 -9.83
CA GLY A 177 7.00 6.05 -8.47
C GLY A 177 5.75 6.31 -7.65
N CYS A 178 5.71 5.78 -6.44
CA CYS A 178 4.63 5.98 -5.49
C CYS A 178 5.18 6.44 -4.15
N VAL A 179 4.42 7.29 -3.45
CA VAL A 179 4.80 7.86 -2.17
C VAL A 179 3.70 7.61 -1.14
N ASP A 180 4.02 6.81 -0.12
CA ASP A 180 3.18 6.67 1.06
C ASP A 180 3.50 7.79 2.06
N GLN A 181 2.47 8.49 2.55
CA GLN A 181 2.60 9.47 3.61
C GLN A 181 1.47 9.34 4.63
N TYR A 182 1.79 9.69 5.88
CA TYR A 182 0.90 9.59 7.02
C TYR A 182 0.89 10.88 7.81
N LEU A 183 -0.29 11.26 8.30
CA LEU A 183 -0.51 12.40 9.17
C LEU A 183 -1.17 11.89 10.43
N ILE A 184 -0.61 12.16 11.60
CA ILE A 184 -1.18 11.75 12.89
C ILE A 184 -1.59 12.99 13.66
N CYS A 185 -2.81 12.99 14.18
CA CYS A 185 -3.36 14.08 14.97
C CYS A 185 -3.96 13.56 16.27
N ASN A 186 -3.91 14.37 17.32
CA ASN A 186 -4.60 14.12 18.58
C ASN A 186 -5.73 15.14 18.75
N ASN A 187 -6.97 14.69 18.59
CA ASN A 187 -8.13 15.60 18.64
C ASN A 187 -8.35 16.19 20.05
N ALA A 188 -7.73 15.64 21.09
CA ALA A 188 -7.84 16.19 22.44
C ALA A 188 -6.84 17.32 22.73
N THR A 189 -5.76 17.44 21.97
CA THR A 189 -4.77 18.51 22.11
C THR A 189 -4.78 19.47 20.92
N GLY A 190 -5.37 19.07 19.79
CA GLY A 190 -5.28 19.79 18.53
C GLY A 190 -3.91 19.65 17.85
N GLY A 191 -2.97 18.92 18.45
CA GLY A 191 -1.63 18.70 17.89
C GLY A 191 -1.68 17.71 16.72
N CYS A 192 -0.98 18.04 15.63
CA CYS A 192 -0.81 17.18 14.47
C CYS A 192 0.68 17.12 14.08
N SER A 193 1.12 15.96 13.59
CA SER A 193 2.41 15.85 12.91
C SER A 193 2.39 16.59 11.57
N SER A 194 3.54 16.76 10.92
CA SER A 194 3.57 16.92 9.48
C SER A 194 3.24 15.60 8.78
N TRP A 195 3.00 15.64 7.46
CA TRP A 195 3.04 14.42 6.66
C TRP A 195 4.44 13.79 6.77
N ALA A 196 4.47 12.50 7.04
CA ALA A 196 5.69 11.76 7.35
C ALA A 196 5.63 10.33 6.78
N SER A 197 6.80 9.76 6.52
CA SER A 197 6.95 8.33 6.22
C SER A 197 6.71 7.51 7.49
N PRO A 198 6.40 6.20 7.39
CA PRO A 198 6.38 5.32 8.55
C PRO A 198 7.65 5.41 9.41
N GLU A 199 8.81 5.57 8.78
CA GLU A 199 10.11 5.65 9.44
C GLU A 199 10.31 6.99 10.16
N ASP A 200 9.96 8.11 9.51
CA ASP A 200 10.06 9.44 10.12
C ASP A 200 9.11 9.60 11.31
N LEU A 201 7.95 8.92 11.27
CA LEU A 201 7.00 8.91 12.36
C LEU A 201 7.59 8.37 13.68
N LEU A 202 8.66 7.57 13.64
CA LEU A 202 9.38 7.09 14.83
C LEU A 202 10.08 8.22 15.59
N THR A 203 10.36 9.33 14.91
CA THR A 203 11.09 10.48 15.45
C THR A 203 10.20 11.66 15.80
N VAL A 204 8.87 11.52 15.66
CA VAL A 204 7.92 12.61 15.95
C VAL A 204 8.02 12.98 17.42
N THR A 205 8.71 14.09 17.67
CA THR A 205 8.82 14.71 18.98
C THR A 205 7.65 15.65 19.23
N VAL A 206 7.29 15.73 20.49
CA VAL A 206 6.20 16.56 21.01
C VAL A 206 6.51 18.03 20.72
N SER A 207 5.68 18.73 19.95
CA SER A 207 5.76 20.19 19.85
C SER A 207 5.18 20.85 21.11
N ASP A 208 5.88 21.83 21.67
CA ASP A 208 5.58 22.42 22.99
C ASP A 208 4.21 23.12 23.09
N ASN A 209 3.65 23.60 21.97
CA ASN A 209 2.42 24.40 21.98
C ASN A 209 1.12 23.56 21.91
N ALA A 210 1.19 22.34 21.36
CA ALA A 210 0.08 21.39 21.29
C ALA A 210 0.66 19.97 21.19
N PRO A 211 0.89 19.29 22.33
CA PRO A 211 1.60 18.03 22.32
C PRO A 211 0.75 16.96 21.59
N LEU A 212 1.32 16.29 20.59
CA LEU A 212 0.66 15.16 19.91
C LEU A 212 0.38 14.02 20.91
N ILE A 213 1.32 13.80 21.83
CA ILE A 213 1.27 12.75 22.86
C ILE A 213 1.15 13.42 24.23
N LYS A 214 0.05 13.17 24.94
CA LYS A 214 -0.22 13.73 26.29
C LYS A 214 -0.34 12.67 27.38
N SER A 215 -0.43 11.39 27.02
CA SER A 215 -0.69 10.31 27.94
C SER A 215 0.02 9.03 27.51
N ALA A 216 0.21 8.10 28.46
CA ALA A 216 0.73 6.76 28.15
C ALA A 216 -0.19 5.98 27.19
N ALA A 217 -1.50 6.26 27.18
CA ALA A 217 -2.43 5.65 26.25
C ALA A 217 -2.22 6.15 24.80
N ASP A 218 -1.89 7.44 24.63
CA ASP A 218 -1.54 7.99 23.31
C ASP A 218 -0.24 7.38 22.81
N GLN A 219 0.79 7.30 23.66
CA GLN A 219 2.07 6.71 23.28
C GLN A 219 1.90 5.26 22.81
N ARG A 220 1.19 4.42 23.57
CA ARG A 220 0.98 3.01 23.21
C ARG A 220 0.18 2.83 21.91
N ALA A 221 -0.82 3.69 21.69
CA ALA A 221 -1.58 3.66 20.46
C ALA A 221 -0.72 4.09 19.26
N LEU A 222 0.16 5.07 19.45
CA LEU A 222 1.15 5.46 18.45
C LEU A 222 2.16 4.33 18.18
N ASP A 223 2.67 3.66 19.21
CA ASP A 223 3.62 2.54 19.06
C ASP A 223 2.99 1.38 18.24
N MET A 224 1.73 1.04 18.53
CA MET A 224 0.96 0.06 17.75
C MET A 224 0.79 0.48 16.29
N LEU A 225 0.46 1.76 16.05
CA LEU A 225 0.36 2.29 14.70
C LEU A 225 1.70 2.16 13.97
N GLN A 226 2.77 2.72 14.52
CA GLN A 226 4.11 2.72 13.93
C GLN A 226 4.54 1.31 13.52
N TYR A 227 4.27 0.30 14.36
CA TYR A 227 4.56 -1.10 14.05
C TYR A 227 3.87 -1.61 12.78
N VAL A 228 2.63 -1.20 12.51
CA VAL A 228 1.86 -1.68 11.36
C VAL A 228 2.02 -0.81 10.10
N LEU A 229 2.41 0.47 10.22
CA LEU A 229 2.44 1.39 9.08
C LEU A 229 3.45 0.98 8.01
N THR A 230 4.67 0.57 8.38
CA THR A 230 5.67 0.12 7.40
C THR A 230 5.17 -1.12 6.65
N SER A 231 4.71 -2.15 7.37
CA SER A 231 4.24 -3.39 6.74
C SER A 231 2.96 -3.22 5.90
N THR A 232 2.28 -2.08 6.00
CA THR A 232 1.06 -1.78 5.25
C THR A 232 1.29 -0.74 4.15
N SER A 233 2.53 -0.31 3.90
CA SER A 233 2.90 0.53 2.77
C SER A 233 2.65 -0.17 1.43
N LEU A 234 2.72 0.59 0.33
CA LEU A 234 2.55 0.05 -1.01
C LEU A 234 3.58 -1.05 -1.31
N GLN A 235 4.85 -0.82 -0.94
CA GLN A 235 5.93 -1.81 -1.10
C GLN A 235 5.51 -3.18 -0.58
N TYR A 236 5.06 -3.25 0.67
CA TYR A 236 4.69 -4.52 1.31
C TYR A 236 3.29 -5.01 0.92
N THR A 237 2.54 -4.22 0.17
CA THR A 237 1.26 -4.63 -0.44
C THR A 237 1.49 -5.37 -1.76
N ILE A 238 2.57 -5.06 -2.48
CA ILE A 238 2.93 -5.66 -3.77
C ILE A 238 3.99 -6.76 -3.62
N THR A 239 5.01 -6.53 -2.78
CA THR A 239 6.15 -7.45 -2.63
C THR A 239 5.69 -8.84 -2.19
N GLY A 240 6.27 -9.87 -2.81
CA GLY A 240 5.91 -11.28 -2.56
C GLY A 240 4.65 -11.76 -3.29
N ARG A 241 3.84 -10.86 -3.85
CA ARG A 241 2.66 -11.21 -4.67
C ARG A 241 2.94 -11.18 -6.17
N GLY A 242 3.89 -10.35 -6.60
CA GLY A 242 4.22 -10.18 -8.02
C GLY A 242 2.98 -9.82 -8.84
N SER A 243 2.78 -10.47 -9.98
CA SER A 243 1.64 -10.22 -10.87
C SER A 243 0.27 -10.49 -10.25
N SER A 244 0.17 -11.29 -9.18
CA SER A 244 -1.09 -11.48 -8.45
C SER A 244 -1.54 -10.24 -7.66
N ALA A 245 -0.69 -9.21 -7.56
CA ALA A 245 -1.05 -7.91 -7.04
C ALA A 245 -1.79 -7.03 -8.08
N LEU A 246 -1.78 -7.39 -9.37
CA LEU A 246 -2.47 -6.66 -10.41
C LEU A 246 -3.95 -7.05 -10.48
N ALA A 247 -4.84 -6.06 -10.58
CA ALA A 247 -6.24 -6.27 -10.94
C ALA A 247 -6.36 -6.78 -12.38
N ALA A 248 -5.55 -6.26 -13.30
CA ALA A 248 -5.47 -6.65 -14.72
C ALA A 248 -5.21 -8.15 -14.91
N GLN A 249 -4.42 -8.77 -14.01
CA GLN A 249 -4.12 -10.21 -14.04
C GLN A 249 -5.39 -11.08 -13.97
N ARG A 250 -6.48 -10.59 -13.37
CA ARG A 250 -7.75 -11.35 -13.26
C ARG A 250 -8.45 -11.57 -14.59
N ALA A 251 -8.14 -10.76 -15.60
CA ALA A 251 -8.72 -10.84 -16.93
C ALA A 251 -7.68 -11.26 -18.00
N LEU A 252 -6.51 -11.73 -17.57
CA LEU A 252 -5.49 -12.30 -18.45
C LEU A 252 -5.81 -13.79 -18.69
N GLN A 253 -6.01 -14.17 -19.95
CA GLN A 253 -6.26 -15.55 -20.36
C GLN A 253 -5.33 -15.94 -21.50
N SER A 254 -4.49 -16.97 -21.30
CA SER A 254 -3.54 -17.44 -22.32
C SER A 254 -2.77 -16.29 -22.98
N GLN A 255 -2.21 -15.39 -22.16
CA GLN A 255 -1.47 -14.19 -22.56
C GLN A 255 -2.29 -13.10 -23.30
N ASN A 256 -3.60 -13.30 -23.45
CA ASN A 256 -4.49 -12.28 -24.00
C ASN A 256 -5.14 -11.52 -22.85
N GLN A 257 -4.93 -10.21 -22.82
CA GLN A 257 -5.64 -9.33 -21.91
C GLN A 257 -7.04 -9.05 -22.46
N GLU A 258 -8.01 -9.85 -22.07
CA GLU A 258 -9.35 -9.79 -22.68
C GLU A 258 -10.13 -8.53 -22.28
N ARG A 259 -9.97 -8.09 -21.04
CA ARG A 259 -10.69 -6.92 -20.50
C ARG A 259 -9.77 -6.03 -19.69
N LEU A 260 -9.78 -4.75 -20.00
CA LEU A 260 -9.27 -3.68 -19.14
C LEU A 260 -10.32 -2.60 -19.03
N SER A 261 -10.34 -1.91 -17.89
CA SER A 261 -11.12 -0.67 -17.80
C SER A 261 -10.52 0.40 -18.71
N PRO A 262 -11.22 1.53 -18.95
CA PRO A 262 -10.67 2.63 -19.73
C PRO A 262 -9.45 3.31 -19.09
N ARG A 263 -9.18 3.09 -17.80
CA ARG A 263 -8.07 3.69 -17.05
C ARG A 263 -7.42 2.65 -16.13
N PRO A 264 -6.78 1.62 -16.70
CA PRO A 264 -6.28 0.48 -15.94
C PRO A 264 -5.22 0.90 -14.91
N TRP A 265 -4.33 1.83 -15.23
CA TRP A 265 -3.33 2.33 -14.27
C TRP A 265 -3.97 2.85 -12.98
N LYS A 266 -4.97 3.72 -13.13
CA LYS A 266 -5.68 4.32 -12.01
C LYS A 266 -6.47 3.29 -11.20
N GLU A 267 -7.00 2.27 -11.85
CA GLU A 267 -7.66 1.15 -11.18
C GLU A 267 -6.67 0.31 -10.37
N GLU A 268 -5.46 0.08 -10.88
CA GLU A 268 -4.40 -0.62 -10.14
C GLU A 268 -4.03 0.14 -8.86
N VAL A 269 -3.77 1.46 -8.96
CA VAL A 269 -3.43 2.27 -7.79
C VAL A 269 -4.56 2.27 -6.76
N ASN A 270 -5.82 2.36 -7.20
CA ASN A 270 -6.99 2.24 -6.31
C ASN A 270 -7.07 0.86 -5.64
N THR A 271 -6.81 -0.21 -6.40
CA THR A 271 -6.81 -1.58 -5.89
C THR A 271 -5.72 -1.75 -4.84
N TRP A 272 -4.49 -1.31 -5.12
CA TRP A 272 -3.37 -1.40 -4.19
C TRP A 272 -3.63 -0.60 -2.92
N PHE A 273 -4.15 0.63 -3.03
CA PHE A 273 -4.51 1.43 -1.87
C PHE A 273 -5.59 0.76 -1.03
N GLY A 274 -6.66 0.26 -1.65
CA GLY A 274 -7.71 -0.48 -0.95
C GLY A 274 -7.19 -1.72 -0.22
N VAL A 275 -6.32 -2.52 -0.87
CA VAL A 275 -5.67 -3.68 -0.22
C VAL A 275 -4.77 -3.22 0.92
N SER A 276 -4.03 -2.12 0.77
CA SER A 276 -3.17 -1.59 1.83
C SER A 276 -3.96 -1.13 3.07
N LEU A 277 -5.16 -0.57 2.88
CA LEU A 277 -6.07 -0.20 3.96
C LEU A 277 -6.68 -1.41 4.64
N ALA A 278 -7.10 -2.43 3.88
CA ALA A 278 -7.56 -3.69 4.44
C ALA A 278 -6.44 -4.38 5.25
N LYS A 279 -5.21 -4.34 4.72
CA LYS A 279 -4.02 -4.84 5.43
C LYS A 279 -3.80 -4.06 6.72
N LEU A 280 -3.94 -2.73 6.72
CA LEU A 280 -3.81 -1.90 7.93
C LEU A 280 -4.77 -2.33 9.04
N GLN A 281 -6.05 -2.55 8.72
CA GLN A 281 -7.04 -3.01 9.69
C GLN A 281 -6.70 -4.41 10.24
N MET A 282 -6.28 -5.32 9.36
CA MET A 282 -5.90 -6.68 9.75
C MET A 282 -4.59 -6.74 10.54
N SER A 283 -3.62 -5.87 10.23
CA SER A 283 -2.31 -5.85 10.90
C SER A 283 -2.40 -5.40 12.36
N VAL A 284 -3.34 -4.51 12.69
CA VAL A 284 -3.60 -4.18 14.10
C VAL A 284 -4.18 -5.38 14.84
N LEU A 285 -5.10 -6.11 14.20
CA LEU A 285 -5.66 -7.32 14.78
C LEU A 285 -4.60 -8.42 14.97
N SER A 286 -3.68 -8.55 14.02
CA SER A 286 -2.62 -9.56 14.06
C SER A 286 -1.61 -9.35 15.18
N ILE A 287 -1.63 -8.22 15.89
CA ILE A 287 -0.83 -8.03 17.11
C ILE A 287 -1.34 -8.93 18.24
N ALA A 288 -2.66 -9.17 18.32
CA ALA A 288 -3.28 -9.97 19.37
C ALA A 288 -3.65 -11.39 18.93
N TYR A 289 -3.87 -11.62 17.64
CA TYR A 289 -4.30 -12.92 17.11
C TYR A 289 -3.35 -13.39 16.01
N PRO A 290 -3.00 -14.68 15.96
CA PRO A 290 -2.31 -15.22 14.79
C PRO A 290 -3.18 -15.05 13.56
N THR A 291 -2.56 -14.72 12.43
CA THR A 291 -3.27 -14.66 11.15
C THR A 291 -3.95 -16.00 10.89
N PRO A 292 -5.24 -16.02 10.55
CA PRO A 292 -5.93 -17.27 10.20
C PRO A 292 -5.10 -18.05 9.17
N PHE A 293 -5.01 -19.37 9.34
CA PHE A 293 -4.31 -20.31 8.45
C PHE A 293 -2.77 -20.31 8.49
N LEU A 294 -2.13 -19.43 9.27
CA LEU A 294 -0.68 -19.51 9.52
C LEU A 294 -0.40 -20.30 10.80
N SER A 295 0.69 -21.08 10.80
CA SER A 295 1.23 -21.68 12.03
C SER A 295 1.51 -20.58 13.05
N THR A 296 1.35 -20.90 14.33
CA THR A 296 1.81 -20.04 15.44
C THR A 296 3.30 -19.72 15.33
N ASP A 297 4.09 -20.54 14.64
CA ASP A 297 5.52 -20.33 14.40
C ASP A 297 5.80 -19.21 13.39
N ALA A 298 4.81 -18.85 12.56
CA ALA A 298 4.88 -17.73 11.62
C ALA A 298 4.42 -16.40 12.24
N PHE A 299 4.07 -16.42 13.53
CA PHE A 299 3.68 -15.22 14.27
C PHE A 299 4.91 -14.35 14.54
N ALA A 300 5.02 -13.23 13.84
CA ALA A 300 5.95 -12.17 14.23
C ALA A 300 5.38 -11.48 15.47
N ALA A 301 5.81 -11.94 16.65
CA ALA A 301 5.41 -11.35 17.91
C ALA A 301 5.77 -9.86 17.94
N PHE A 302 4.80 -9.04 18.35
CA PHE A 302 5.08 -7.64 18.68
C PHE A 302 6.28 -7.58 19.65
N PRO A 303 7.25 -6.68 19.46
CA PRO A 303 8.46 -6.65 20.26
C PRO A 303 8.13 -6.72 21.76
N ALA A 304 8.78 -7.65 22.45
CA ALA A 304 8.58 -7.82 23.89
C ALA A 304 9.03 -6.54 24.60
N SER A 305 8.09 -5.88 25.26
CA SER A 305 8.30 -4.67 26.05
C SER A 305 7.65 -4.87 27.41
N SER A 306 7.98 -4.02 28.38
CA SER A 306 7.38 -4.05 29.72
C SER A 306 5.86 -3.84 29.74
N TYR A 307 5.25 -3.48 28.61
CA TYR A 307 3.82 -3.21 28.47
C TYR A 307 3.12 -4.04 27.38
N THR A 308 3.77 -5.05 26.79
CA THR A 308 3.17 -5.88 25.72
C THR A 308 1.86 -6.57 26.15
N ASP A 309 1.77 -7.06 27.39
CA ASP A 309 0.52 -7.62 27.95
C ASP A 309 -0.62 -6.59 28.02
N GLN A 310 -0.28 -5.31 28.17
CA GLN A 310 -1.25 -4.22 28.20
C GLN A 310 -1.71 -3.85 26.79
N LEU A 311 -0.87 -4.06 25.78
CA LEU A 311 -1.22 -3.83 24.36
C LEU A 311 -2.29 -4.82 23.88
N CYS A 312 -2.19 -6.11 24.24
CA CYS A 312 -3.21 -7.10 23.86
C CYS A 312 -4.61 -6.74 24.39
N LYS A 313 -4.69 -6.13 25.58
CA LYS A 313 -5.96 -5.67 26.19
C LYS A 313 -6.56 -4.45 25.47
N MET A 314 -5.78 -3.81 24.60
CA MET A 314 -6.19 -2.65 23.82
C MET A 314 -6.68 -3.02 22.42
N ILE A 315 -6.74 -4.30 22.03
CA ILE A 315 -7.23 -4.69 20.70
C ILE A 315 -8.66 -5.22 20.81
N LYS A 316 -9.57 -4.71 19.98
CA LYS A 316 -10.97 -5.18 19.89
C LYS A 316 -11.31 -5.59 18.45
N SER A 317 -11.69 -6.86 18.28
CA SER A 317 -12.27 -7.40 17.04
C SER A 317 -13.77 -7.65 17.20
N ARG A 318 -14.46 -7.72 16.06
CA ARG A 318 -15.82 -8.23 15.97
C ARG A 318 -15.75 -9.68 15.52
N GLU A 319 -16.12 -10.61 16.38
CA GLU A 319 -16.16 -12.03 16.04
C GLU A 319 -17.61 -12.47 15.85
N GLY A 320 -17.97 -12.88 14.63
CA GLY A 320 -19.35 -13.23 14.28
C GLY A 320 -19.87 -14.49 14.98
N GLY A 321 -18.99 -15.32 15.55
CA GLY A 321 -19.32 -16.58 16.23
C GLY A 321 -19.61 -16.47 17.72
N TYR A 322 -19.34 -15.32 18.36
CA TYR A 322 -19.51 -15.14 19.80
C TYR A 322 -20.43 -13.95 20.09
N THR A 323 -21.59 -14.22 20.70
CA THR A 323 -22.40 -13.19 21.35
C THR A 323 -21.93 -13.01 22.79
N ASN A 324 -21.48 -11.81 23.16
CA ASN A 324 -21.09 -11.47 24.53
C ASN A 324 -22.23 -11.61 25.57
N LEU A 325 -23.47 -11.83 25.12
CA LEU A 325 -24.62 -12.12 25.95
C LEU A 325 -25.15 -13.53 25.67
N HIS A 326 -25.28 -14.32 26.74
CA HIS A 326 -26.08 -15.53 26.76
C HIS A 326 -27.57 -15.12 26.80
N TRP A 327 -28.17 -14.92 25.62
CA TRP A 327 -29.54 -14.42 25.46
C TRP A 327 -30.59 -15.09 26.35
N PRO A 328 -30.63 -16.44 26.47
CA PRO A 328 -31.58 -17.09 27.38
C PRO A 328 -31.36 -16.71 28.85
N GLY A 329 -30.10 -16.54 29.27
CA GLY A 329 -29.74 -16.15 30.63
C GLY A 329 -30.08 -14.69 30.93
N PHE A 330 -29.84 -13.80 29.97
CA PHE A 330 -30.25 -12.39 30.07
C PHE A 330 -31.77 -12.25 30.19
N ILE A 331 -32.52 -12.96 29.33
CA ILE A 331 -33.99 -12.97 29.37
C ILE A 331 -34.50 -13.53 30.70
N ALA A 332 -33.95 -14.65 31.18
CA ALA A 332 -34.33 -15.23 32.47
C ALA A 332 -34.09 -14.26 33.63
N THR A 333 -32.96 -13.55 33.62
CA THR A 333 -32.63 -12.56 34.66
C THR A 333 -33.63 -11.40 34.63
N LEU A 334 -33.97 -10.89 33.44
CA LEU A 334 -34.88 -9.77 33.26
C LEU A 334 -36.31 -10.14 33.70
N VAL A 335 -36.78 -11.35 33.39
CA VAL A 335 -38.08 -11.89 33.83
C VAL A 335 -38.12 -12.02 35.35
N VAL A 336 -37.10 -12.62 35.97
CA VAL A 336 -37.04 -12.76 37.44
C VAL A 336 -37.03 -11.39 38.12
N SER A 337 -36.25 -10.43 37.61
CA SER A 337 -36.23 -9.07 38.16
C SER A 337 -37.59 -8.36 38.03
N CYS A 338 -38.31 -8.54 36.92
CA CYS A 338 -39.65 -7.97 36.75
C CYS A 338 -40.70 -8.63 37.66
N VAL A 339 -40.63 -9.95 37.86
CA VAL A 339 -41.58 -10.68 38.71
C VAL A 339 -41.34 -10.39 40.20
N VAL A 340 -40.08 -10.32 40.62
CA VAL A 340 -39.71 -10.01 42.02
C VAL A 340 -39.87 -8.51 42.33
N GLY A 341 -39.68 -7.63 41.36
CA GLY A 341 -39.88 -6.18 41.54
C GLY A 341 -41.35 -5.71 41.47
N ALA A 342 -42.27 -6.59 41.06
CA ALA A 342 -43.71 -6.32 41.01
C ALA A 342 -44.51 -6.94 42.18
N ALA A 343 -43.82 -7.58 43.14
CA ALA A 343 -44.38 -8.12 44.38
C ALA A 343 -44.08 -7.19 45.56
#